data_AF-A0A017S4S4-F1
#
_entry.id   AF-A0A017S4S4-F1
#
_cell.length_a   1.000
_cell.length_b   1.000
_cell.length_c   1.000
_cell.angle_alpha   90.00
_cell.angle_beta   90.00
_cell.angle_gamma   90.00
#
_symmetry.space_group_name_H-M   'P 1'
#
loop_
_entity.id
_entity.type
_entity.pdbx_description
1 polymer ?
#
loop_
_entity_poly.entity_id
_entity_poly.type
_entity_poly.pdbx_seq_one_letter_code
_entity_poly.pdbx_strand_id
1 'polypeptide(L)'
;MGLTLRYATEADALMLGHINITCFNRQELWGNAYPGLDDETVLPAKAARALQKLADPAMHVVVAVETDAPGQPIIGYSRWTIPGLPSPVELSPAGQDFAGAANLPEGTNRRVLEAFQAKLKECREEHLLEGDLVLDFLATLPQYQGRGVASALLRWGIEQAAERRVGIFLEATMDGYALYRKYGWEDVYEVIMEYEPLGGRGSQRFMLMRRAP
;
A
#
# COMPACT_ATOMS: atom_id res chain seq x y z
N MET A 1 13.99 6.27 -19.95
CA MET A 1 12.85 6.35 -19.01
C MET A 1 13.25 7.25 -17.86
N GLY A 2 12.99 8.54 -18.01
CA GLY A 2 12.97 9.48 -16.92
C GLY A 2 11.88 9.11 -15.92
N LEU A 3 12.24 9.22 -14.65
CA LEU A 3 11.40 8.86 -13.50
C LEU A 3 11.47 10.01 -12.52
N THR A 4 10.31 10.54 -12.12
CA THR A 4 10.22 11.52 -11.04
C THR A 4 9.28 11.04 -9.95
N LEU A 5 9.53 11.48 -8.72
CA LEU A 5 8.65 11.24 -7.58
C LEU A 5 7.96 12.54 -7.18
N ARG A 6 6.69 12.45 -6.81
CA ARG A 6 5.93 13.56 -6.21
C ARG A 6 4.92 13.01 -5.22
N TYR A 7 4.41 13.88 -4.34
CA TYR A 7 3.21 13.55 -3.59
C TYR A 7 2.04 13.31 -4.55
N ALA A 8 1.21 12.33 -4.20
CA ALA A 8 -0.08 12.13 -4.83
C ALA A 8 -1.01 13.32 -4.54
N THR A 9 -1.97 13.52 -5.41
CA THR A 9 -3.02 14.52 -5.32
C THR A 9 -4.38 13.84 -5.36
N GLU A 10 -5.44 14.57 -5.00
CA GLU A 10 -6.82 14.09 -5.10
C GLU A 10 -7.14 13.53 -6.51
N ALA A 11 -6.66 14.18 -7.56
CA ALA A 11 -6.87 13.77 -8.94
C ALA A 11 -6.25 12.41 -9.29
N ASP A 12 -5.27 11.94 -8.52
CA ASP A 12 -4.59 10.66 -8.77
C ASP A 12 -5.40 9.46 -8.25
N ALA A 13 -6.44 9.68 -7.44
CA ALA A 13 -7.15 8.62 -6.70
C ALA A 13 -7.61 7.44 -7.56
N LEU A 14 -8.20 7.72 -8.73
CA LEU A 14 -8.66 6.67 -9.64
C LEU A 14 -7.49 5.82 -10.15
N MET A 15 -6.38 6.45 -10.51
CA MET A 15 -5.18 5.76 -10.98
C MET A 15 -4.52 4.95 -9.84
N LEU A 16 -4.50 5.48 -8.61
CA LEU A 16 -4.01 4.74 -7.44
C LEU A 16 -4.85 3.48 -7.17
N GLY A 17 -6.18 3.59 -7.35
CA GLY A 17 -7.10 2.47 -7.28
C GLY A 17 -6.82 1.42 -8.37
N HIS A 18 -6.63 1.86 -9.61
CA HIS A 18 -6.27 0.98 -10.73
C HIS A 18 -4.96 0.22 -10.47
N ILE A 19 -3.88 0.93 -10.08
CA ILE A 19 -2.59 0.29 -9.76
C ILE A 19 -2.74 -0.72 -8.62
N ASN A 20 -3.55 -0.42 -7.61
CA ASN A 20 -3.82 -1.36 -6.50
C ASN A 20 -4.46 -2.64 -7.01
N ILE A 21 -5.48 -2.55 -7.86
CA ILE A 21 -6.12 -3.71 -8.47
C ILE A 21 -5.10 -4.49 -9.31
N THR A 22 -4.48 -3.84 -10.30
CA THR A 22 -3.60 -4.49 -11.28
C THR A 22 -2.42 -5.21 -10.63
N CYS A 23 -1.90 -4.70 -9.51
CA CYS A 23 -0.75 -5.31 -8.84
C CYS A 23 -1.13 -6.43 -7.86
N PHE A 24 -2.35 -6.44 -7.32
CA PHE A 24 -2.73 -7.32 -6.21
C PHE A 24 -3.88 -8.29 -6.54
N ASN A 25 -4.58 -8.14 -7.67
CA ASN A 25 -5.74 -8.98 -8.01
C ASN A 25 -5.43 -10.48 -8.14
N ARG A 26 -4.16 -10.82 -8.35
CA ARG A 26 -3.65 -12.20 -8.40
C ARG A 26 -3.31 -12.82 -7.04
N GLN A 27 -3.36 -12.05 -5.95
CA GLN A 27 -3.00 -12.55 -4.61
C GLN A 27 -4.19 -13.27 -3.96
N GLU A 28 -3.89 -14.27 -3.14
CA GLU A 28 -4.90 -15.07 -2.44
C GLU A 28 -5.82 -14.18 -1.57
N LEU A 29 -5.27 -13.18 -0.88
CA LEU A 29 -6.04 -12.21 -0.11
C LEU A 29 -7.08 -11.49 -0.98
N TRP A 30 -6.71 -11.14 -2.22
CA TRP A 30 -7.62 -10.45 -3.13
C TRP A 30 -8.75 -11.37 -3.58
N GLY A 31 -8.42 -12.56 -4.07
CA GLY A 31 -9.40 -13.54 -4.53
C GLY A 31 -10.39 -13.94 -3.43
N ASN A 32 -9.93 -13.97 -2.18
CA ASN A 32 -10.77 -14.25 -1.03
C ASN A 32 -11.59 -13.05 -0.55
N ALA A 33 -11.09 -11.82 -0.69
CA ALA A 33 -11.79 -10.60 -0.30
C ALA A 33 -12.90 -10.21 -1.30
N TYR A 34 -12.65 -10.42 -2.60
CA TYR A 34 -13.55 -10.01 -3.70
C TYR A 34 -13.89 -11.21 -4.60
N PRO A 35 -14.48 -12.29 -4.06
CA PRO A 35 -14.67 -13.54 -4.80
C PRO A 35 -15.60 -13.33 -5.99
N GLY A 36 -15.05 -13.51 -7.21
CA GLY A 36 -15.81 -13.42 -8.46
C GLY A 36 -16.22 -12.01 -8.88
N LEU A 37 -15.72 -10.96 -8.22
CA LEU A 37 -15.93 -9.58 -8.64
C LEU A 37 -14.89 -9.17 -9.68
N ASP A 38 -15.33 -8.45 -10.71
CA ASP A 38 -14.43 -7.86 -11.70
C ASP A 38 -13.75 -6.58 -11.18
N ASP A 39 -12.67 -6.20 -11.86
CA ASP A 39 -11.85 -5.05 -11.51
C ASP A 39 -12.65 -3.73 -11.57
N GLU A 40 -13.60 -3.60 -12.51
CA GLU A 40 -14.43 -2.40 -12.67
C GLU A 40 -15.37 -2.20 -11.48
N THR A 41 -15.95 -3.28 -10.96
CA THR A 41 -16.82 -3.28 -9.78
C THR A 41 -16.05 -2.86 -8.52
N VAL A 42 -14.77 -3.24 -8.41
CA VAL A 42 -13.94 -2.98 -7.24
C VAL A 42 -13.26 -1.60 -7.29
N LEU A 43 -13.07 -1.03 -8.48
CA LEU A 43 -12.34 0.22 -8.70
C LEU A 43 -12.86 1.42 -7.90
N PRO A 44 -14.18 1.72 -7.82
CA PRO A 44 -14.67 2.84 -7.01
C PRO A 44 -14.28 2.73 -5.55
N ALA A 45 -14.35 1.53 -4.97
CA ALA A 45 -13.97 1.30 -3.57
C ALA A 45 -12.45 1.49 -3.36
N LYS A 46 -11.61 1.13 -4.35
CA LYS A 46 -10.16 1.36 -4.26
C LYS A 46 -9.78 2.82 -4.47
N ALA A 47 -10.46 3.54 -5.37
CA ALA A 47 -10.27 4.97 -5.54
C ALA A 47 -10.64 5.73 -4.25
N ALA A 48 -11.77 5.36 -3.64
CA ALA A 48 -12.17 5.96 -2.38
C ALA A 48 -11.21 5.61 -1.23
N ARG A 49 -10.69 4.36 -1.19
CA ARG A 49 -9.63 3.99 -0.24
C ARG A 49 -8.35 4.79 -0.46
N ALA A 50 -8.00 5.13 -1.70
CA ALA A 50 -6.87 6.01 -1.97
C ALA A 50 -7.10 7.40 -1.37
N LEU A 51 -8.31 7.98 -1.54
CA LEU A 51 -8.67 9.26 -0.92
C LEU A 51 -8.66 9.22 0.60
N GLN A 52 -9.20 8.15 1.22
CA GLN A 52 -9.10 7.95 2.67
C GLN A 52 -7.65 7.97 3.17
N LYS A 53 -6.71 7.43 2.37
CA LYS A 53 -5.28 7.43 2.69
C LYS A 53 -4.62 8.78 2.42
N LEU A 54 -5.11 9.57 1.47
CA LEU A 54 -4.64 10.95 1.26
C LEU A 54 -5.14 11.89 2.36
N ALA A 55 -6.32 11.64 2.92
CA ALA A 55 -6.90 12.43 4.01
C ALA A 55 -6.30 12.13 5.39
N ASP A 56 -5.58 11.02 5.53
CA ASP A 56 -4.92 10.66 6.79
C ASP A 56 -3.71 11.59 7.02
N PRO A 57 -3.72 12.41 8.09
CA PRO A 57 -2.70 13.44 8.29
C PRO A 57 -1.31 12.86 8.58
N ALA A 58 -1.18 11.58 8.93
CA ALA A 58 0.12 10.94 9.14
C ALA A 58 0.59 10.14 7.91
N MET A 59 -0.21 10.06 6.85
CA MET A 59 0.03 9.22 5.68
C MET A 59 0.58 10.02 4.50
N HIS A 60 1.78 9.66 4.09
CA HIS A 60 2.48 10.21 2.94
C HIS A 60 2.33 9.27 1.75
N VAL A 61 1.54 9.69 0.77
CA VAL A 61 1.36 8.95 -0.48
C VAL A 61 2.25 9.55 -1.57
N VAL A 62 3.22 8.77 -2.04
CA VAL A 62 4.22 9.20 -3.03
C VAL A 62 4.06 8.39 -4.30
N VAL A 63 3.94 9.06 -5.44
CA VAL A 63 3.79 8.44 -6.76
C VAL A 63 5.07 8.54 -7.55
N ALA A 64 5.30 7.55 -8.40
CA ALA A 64 6.36 7.53 -9.39
C ALA A 64 5.77 7.75 -10.79
N VAL A 65 6.31 8.74 -11.50
CA VAL A 65 5.80 9.23 -12.77
C VAL A 65 6.84 9.02 -13.88
N GLU A 66 6.43 8.43 -15.00
CA GLU A 66 7.28 8.31 -16.19
C GLU A 66 7.27 9.61 -16.98
N THR A 67 8.39 10.33 -17.02
CA THR A 67 8.42 11.69 -17.60
C THR A 67 8.61 11.71 -19.11
N ASP A 68 9.17 10.64 -19.68
CA ASP A 68 9.47 10.56 -21.12
C ASP A 68 8.23 10.17 -21.95
N ALA A 69 7.19 9.64 -21.31
CA ALA A 69 5.98 9.16 -21.98
C ALA A 69 4.91 10.28 -22.11
N PRO A 70 4.13 10.31 -23.22
CA PRO A 70 3.00 11.21 -23.35
C PRO A 70 2.03 11.08 -22.17
N GLY A 71 1.56 12.21 -21.65
CA GLY A 71 0.64 12.24 -20.51
C GLY A 71 1.28 11.96 -19.15
N GLN A 72 2.59 11.67 -19.10
CA GLN A 72 3.37 11.45 -17.87
C GLN A 72 2.65 10.55 -16.86
N PRO A 73 2.40 9.28 -17.20
CA PRO A 73 1.56 8.40 -16.40
C PRO A 73 2.21 8.09 -15.04
N ILE A 74 1.36 7.88 -14.03
CA ILE A 74 1.78 7.25 -12.78
C ILE A 74 1.98 5.75 -13.03
N ILE A 75 3.17 5.26 -12.72
CA ILE A 75 3.58 3.88 -13.00
C ILE A 75 3.83 3.04 -11.74
N GLY A 76 3.70 3.66 -10.58
CA GLY A 76 3.83 3.02 -9.27
C GLY A 76 3.63 4.04 -8.15
N TYR A 77 3.40 3.56 -6.93
CA TYR A 77 3.28 4.43 -5.77
C TYR A 77 3.57 3.68 -4.47
N SER A 78 3.79 4.45 -3.41
CA SER A 78 3.97 3.97 -2.06
C SER A 78 3.16 4.76 -1.05
N ARG A 79 2.83 4.15 0.08
CA ARG A 79 2.19 4.80 1.23
C ARG A 79 3.03 4.62 2.48
N TRP A 80 3.31 5.72 3.17
CA TRP A 80 4.17 5.75 4.34
C TRP A 80 3.47 6.43 5.51
N THR A 81 3.43 5.79 6.67
CA THR A 81 3.10 6.48 7.91
C THR A 81 4.38 7.02 8.53
N ILE A 82 4.43 8.33 8.77
CA ILE A 82 5.62 9.00 9.33
C ILE A 82 5.22 9.72 10.63
N PRO A 83 5.51 9.13 11.81
CA PRO A 83 5.14 9.73 13.10
C PRO A 83 5.68 11.15 13.25
N GLY A 84 4.82 12.09 13.66
CA GLY A 84 5.20 13.48 13.92
C GLY A 84 5.42 14.35 12.67
N LEU A 85 5.27 13.81 11.46
CA LEU A 85 5.29 14.58 10.22
C LEU A 85 3.89 14.63 9.60
N PRO A 86 3.26 15.81 9.47
CA PRO A 86 1.98 15.91 8.79
C PRO A 86 2.15 15.76 7.27
N SER A 87 1.21 15.06 6.66
CA SER A 87 1.07 14.97 5.20
C SER A 87 0.73 16.34 4.61
N PRO A 88 1.34 16.74 3.47
CA PRO A 88 1.08 18.03 2.84
C PRO A 88 -0.20 18.04 1.97
N VAL A 89 -0.95 16.93 1.92
CA VAL A 89 -2.11 16.78 1.02
C VAL A 89 -3.39 17.06 1.79
N GLU A 90 -4.21 17.97 1.27
CA GLU A 90 -5.56 18.25 1.76
C GLU A 90 -6.57 17.90 0.66
N LEU A 91 -7.66 17.23 1.05
CA LEU A 91 -8.76 16.93 0.14
C LEU A 91 -9.78 18.07 0.09
N SER A 92 -10.35 18.26 -1.09
CA SER A 92 -11.55 19.07 -1.29
C SER A 92 -12.75 18.48 -0.52
N PRO A 93 -13.78 19.28 -0.21
CA PRO A 93 -15.01 18.74 0.38
C PRO A 93 -15.62 17.59 -0.43
N ALA A 94 -15.60 17.68 -1.76
CA ALA A 94 -16.08 16.62 -2.64
C ALA A 94 -15.24 15.34 -2.53
N GLY A 95 -13.91 15.48 -2.40
CA GLY A 95 -12.99 14.37 -2.16
C GLY A 95 -13.24 13.70 -0.81
N GLN A 96 -13.51 14.48 0.24
CA GLN A 96 -13.87 13.98 1.57
C GLN A 96 -15.21 13.23 1.54
N ASP A 97 -16.23 13.78 0.89
CA ASP A 97 -17.54 13.16 0.73
C ASP A 97 -17.42 11.81 0.00
N PHE A 98 -16.64 11.77 -1.10
CA PHE A 98 -16.40 10.53 -1.84
C PHE A 98 -15.65 9.49 -1.01
N ALA A 99 -14.64 9.90 -0.24
CA ALA A 99 -13.90 9.02 0.67
C ALA A 99 -14.82 8.44 1.76
N GLY A 100 -15.76 9.22 2.27
CA GLY A 100 -16.72 8.83 3.31
C GLY A 100 -17.91 8.01 2.82
N ALA A 101 -18.35 8.23 1.58
CA ALA A 101 -19.48 7.51 0.96
C ALA A 101 -19.10 6.12 0.40
N ALA A 102 -17.82 5.75 0.51
CA ALA A 102 -17.28 4.52 -0.04
C ALA A 102 -17.91 3.27 0.59
N ASN A 103 -18.69 2.54 -0.20
CA ASN A 103 -19.21 1.24 0.19
C ASN A 103 -18.34 0.13 -0.41
N LEU A 104 -18.18 -0.95 0.36
CA LEU A 104 -17.67 -2.20 -0.19
C LEU A 104 -18.67 -2.73 -1.22
N PRO A 105 -18.23 -3.15 -2.42
CA PRO A 105 -19.12 -3.72 -3.42
C PRO A 105 -19.90 -4.92 -2.87
N GLU A 106 -21.12 -5.12 -3.37
CA GLU A 106 -21.88 -6.35 -3.10
C GLU A 106 -21.06 -7.58 -3.51
N GLY A 107 -21.14 -8.66 -2.72
CA GLY A 107 -20.30 -9.85 -2.90
C GLY A 107 -18.92 -9.79 -2.25
N THR A 108 -18.50 -8.65 -1.69
CA THR A 108 -17.28 -8.56 -0.89
C THR A 108 -17.35 -9.47 0.34
N ASN A 109 -16.36 -10.33 0.54
CA ASN A 109 -16.22 -11.09 1.77
C ASN A 109 -15.63 -10.19 2.87
N ARG A 110 -16.51 -9.55 3.63
CA ARG A 110 -16.13 -8.63 4.71
C ARG A 110 -15.31 -9.29 5.81
N ARG A 111 -15.57 -10.58 6.11
CA ARG A 111 -14.84 -11.32 7.15
C ARG A 111 -13.36 -11.43 6.84
N VAL A 112 -12.99 -11.60 5.57
CA VAL A 112 -11.59 -11.64 5.13
C VAL A 112 -10.92 -10.28 5.30
N LEU A 113 -11.58 -9.20 4.88
CA LEU A 113 -11.04 -7.84 5.01
C LEU A 113 -10.88 -7.42 6.48
N GLU A 114 -11.89 -7.69 7.30
CA GLU A 114 -11.88 -7.39 8.73
C GLU A 114 -10.80 -8.20 9.46
N ALA A 115 -10.69 -9.50 9.19
CA ALA A 115 -9.65 -10.34 9.78
C ALA A 115 -8.25 -9.88 9.38
N PHE A 116 -8.04 -9.51 8.11
CA PHE A 116 -6.76 -8.98 7.65
C PHE A 116 -6.41 -7.66 8.36
N GLN A 117 -7.36 -6.73 8.47
CA GLN A 117 -7.14 -5.47 9.19
C GLN A 117 -6.86 -5.68 10.68
N ALA A 118 -7.61 -6.58 11.32
CA ALA A 118 -7.38 -6.95 12.71
C ALA A 118 -5.98 -7.55 12.90
N LYS A 119 -5.56 -8.43 11.98
CA LYS A 119 -4.24 -9.06 12.06
C LYS A 119 -3.11 -8.05 11.88
N LEU A 120 -3.22 -7.11 10.92
CA LEU A 120 -2.25 -6.03 10.78
C LEU A 120 -2.17 -5.16 12.03
N LYS A 121 -3.31 -4.85 12.66
CA LYS A 121 -3.35 -4.07 13.90
C LYS A 121 -2.63 -4.80 15.05
N GLU A 122 -2.97 -6.06 15.28
CA GLU A 122 -2.34 -6.92 16.29
C GLU A 122 -0.81 -7.00 16.08
N CYS A 123 -0.40 -7.26 14.85
CA CYS A 123 1.01 -7.34 14.45
C CYS A 123 1.78 -6.04 14.72
N ARG A 124 1.16 -4.89 14.43
CA ARG A 124 1.77 -3.57 14.71
C ARG A 124 1.79 -3.28 16.20
N GLU A 125 0.77 -3.66 16.97
CA GLU A 125 0.76 -3.48 18.43
C GLU A 125 1.89 -4.28 19.11
N GLU A 126 2.20 -5.48 18.60
CA GLU A 126 3.24 -6.35 19.18
C GLU A 126 4.66 -6.02 18.69
N HIS A 127 4.80 -5.65 17.41
CA HIS A 127 6.10 -5.60 16.75
C HIS A 127 6.49 -4.23 16.19
N LEU A 128 5.64 -3.21 16.16
CA LEU A 128 6.07 -1.86 15.75
C LEU A 128 6.82 -1.19 16.90
N LEU A 129 8.01 -0.66 16.65
CA LEU A 129 8.71 0.15 17.66
C LEU A 129 8.22 1.59 17.62
N GLU A 130 8.26 2.23 18.77
CA GLU A 130 7.95 3.65 18.87
C GLU A 130 8.87 4.47 17.94
N GLY A 131 8.26 5.32 17.12
CA GLY A 131 8.97 6.19 16.18
C GLY A 131 9.34 5.56 14.84
N ASP A 132 9.23 4.25 14.66
CA ASP A 132 9.47 3.61 13.37
C ASP A 132 8.51 4.18 12.30
N LEU A 133 9.03 4.40 11.09
CA LEU A 133 8.20 4.64 9.92
C LEU A 133 7.52 3.32 9.51
N VAL A 134 6.31 3.41 8.94
CA VAL A 134 5.61 2.23 8.41
C VAL A 134 5.44 2.35 6.91
N LEU A 135 5.98 1.39 6.14
CA LEU A 135 5.64 1.23 4.72
C LEU A 135 4.35 0.41 4.61
N ASP A 136 3.22 1.09 4.43
CA ASP A 136 1.89 0.48 4.34
C ASP A 136 1.60 -0.15 2.97
N PHE A 137 2.28 0.33 1.92
CA PHE A 137 2.04 -0.11 0.56
C PHE A 137 3.17 0.27 -0.37
N LEU A 138 3.50 -0.63 -1.30
CA LEU A 138 4.41 -0.38 -2.41
C LEU A 138 3.94 -1.16 -3.63
N ALA A 139 3.80 -0.47 -4.76
CA ALA A 139 3.43 -1.10 -6.02
C ALA A 139 4.13 -0.48 -7.22
N THR A 140 4.34 -1.30 -8.23
CA THR A 140 4.81 -0.90 -9.56
C THR A 140 4.00 -1.69 -10.57
N LEU A 141 3.40 -1.00 -11.53
CA LEU A 141 2.63 -1.62 -12.60
C LEU A 141 3.48 -2.71 -13.30
N PRO A 142 2.92 -3.90 -13.60
CA PRO A 142 3.69 -5.04 -14.10
C PRO A 142 4.60 -4.72 -15.29
N GLN A 143 4.13 -3.96 -16.27
CA GLN A 143 4.89 -3.58 -17.47
C GLN A 143 6.07 -2.62 -17.19
N TYR A 144 6.13 -2.03 -16.00
CA TYR A 144 7.17 -1.12 -15.53
C TYR A 144 8.10 -1.74 -14.48
N GLN A 145 7.90 -3.01 -14.13
CA GLN A 145 8.80 -3.73 -13.22
C GLN A 145 10.20 -3.91 -13.82
N GLY A 146 11.21 -4.06 -12.94
CA GLY A 146 12.62 -4.14 -13.36
C GLY A 146 13.23 -2.82 -13.82
N ARG A 147 12.48 -1.71 -13.82
CA ARG A 147 12.94 -0.38 -14.25
C ARG A 147 13.29 0.57 -13.10
N GLY A 148 13.42 0.05 -11.89
CA GLY A 148 13.84 0.84 -10.72
C GLY A 148 12.75 1.69 -10.04
N VAL A 149 11.47 1.53 -10.41
CA VAL A 149 10.34 2.28 -9.82
C VAL A 149 10.20 2.04 -8.32
N ALA A 150 10.00 0.78 -7.91
CA ALA A 150 9.91 0.39 -6.51
C ALA A 150 11.17 0.79 -5.71
N SER A 151 12.35 0.65 -6.33
CA SER A 151 13.63 1.08 -5.76
C SER A 151 13.70 2.58 -5.48
N ALA A 152 13.14 3.42 -6.35
CA ALA A 152 13.09 4.87 -6.14
C ALA A 152 12.14 5.24 -4.99
N LEU A 153 10.95 4.64 -4.96
CA LEU A 153 9.96 4.84 -3.89
C LEU A 153 10.49 4.37 -2.52
N LEU A 154 11.21 3.25 -2.47
CA LEU A 154 11.87 2.78 -1.25
C LEU A 154 12.95 3.73 -0.77
N ARG A 155 13.83 4.19 -1.66
CA ARG A 155 14.90 5.14 -1.29
C ARG A 155 14.34 6.42 -0.68
N TRP A 156 13.24 6.94 -1.25
CA TRP A 156 12.57 8.12 -0.68
C TRP A 156 12.18 7.91 0.79
N GLY A 157 11.55 6.79 1.14
CA GLY A 157 11.18 6.50 2.54
C GLY A 157 12.37 6.20 3.45
N ILE A 158 13.41 5.54 2.91
CA ILE A 158 14.67 5.31 3.63
C ILE A 158 15.36 6.62 3.99
N GLU A 159 15.38 7.59 3.08
CA GLU A 159 15.92 8.92 3.34
C GLU A 159 15.13 9.63 4.46
N GLN A 160 13.80 9.53 4.46
CA GLN A 160 12.98 10.08 5.55
C GLN A 160 13.30 9.44 6.92
N ALA A 161 13.48 8.12 6.97
CA ALA A 161 13.85 7.42 8.20
C ALA A 161 15.26 7.79 8.68
N ALA A 162 16.22 7.90 7.76
CA ALA A 162 17.61 8.25 8.06
C ALA A 162 17.74 9.67 8.64
N GLU A 163 17.02 10.65 8.09
CA GLU A 163 16.97 12.02 8.62
C GLU A 163 16.47 12.05 10.08
N ARG A 164 15.54 11.16 10.42
CA ARG A 164 14.91 11.06 11.74
C ARG A 164 15.63 10.10 12.68
N ARG A 165 16.59 9.31 12.17
CA ARG A 165 17.33 8.27 12.89
C ARG A 165 16.42 7.22 13.53
N VAL A 166 15.40 6.80 12.80
CA VAL A 166 14.42 5.78 13.22
C VAL A 166 14.40 4.60 12.25
N GLY A 167 13.87 3.46 12.68
CA GLY A 167 13.74 2.29 11.83
C GLY A 167 12.55 2.39 10.87
N ILE A 168 12.39 1.35 10.05
CA ILE A 168 11.23 1.20 9.17
C ILE A 168 10.65 -0.20 9.35
N PHE A 169 9.35 -0.26 9.57
CA PHE A 169 8.58 -1.47 9.69
C PHE A 169 7.65 -1.68 8.49
N LEU A 170 7.44 -2.93 8.08
CA LEU A 170 6.49 -3.29 7.04
C LEU A 170 5.96 -4.71 7.18
N GLU A 171 4.82 -4.98 6.56
CA GLU A 171 4.28 -6.33 6.35
C GLU A 171 4.45 -6.73 4.88
N ALA A 172 5.47 -7.53 4.58
CA ALA A 172 5.81 -7.93 3.22
C ALA A 172 4.90 -9.05 2.71
N THR A 173 4.38 -8.88 1.49
CA THR A 173 3.99 -10.03 0.68
C THR A 173 5.23 -10.78 0.21
N MET A 174 5.10 -12.06 -0.11
CA MET A 174 6.24 -12.83 -0.62
C MET A 174 6.77 -12.31 -1.97
N ASP A 175 5.92 -11.67 -2.77
CA ASP A 175 6.31 -10.98 -4.01
C ASP A 175 7.32 -9.84 -3.77
N GLY A 176 7.14 -9.09 -2.67
CA GLY A 176 8.01 -7.96 -2.31
C GLY A 176 9.22 -8.35 -1.46
N TYR A 177 9.20 -9.51 -0.80
CA TYR A 177 10.18 -9.93 0.20
C TYR A 177 11.63 -9.81 -0.25
N ALA A 178 11.97 -10.34 -1.43
CA ALA A 178 13.35 -10.29 -1.94
C ALA A 178 13.86 -8.87 -2.17
N LEU A 179 12.98 -7.94 -2.57
CA LEU A 179 13.31 -6.53 -2.72
C LEU A 179 13.64 -5.91 -1.36
N TYR A 180 12.82 -6.14 -0.34
CA TYR A 180 13.06 -5.58 0.99
C TYR A 180 14.36 -6.11 1.61
N ARG A 181 14.64 -7.42 1.50
CA ARG A 181 15.92 -8.02 1.91
C ARG A 181 17.12 -7.34 1.26
N LYS A 182 17.04 -7.07 -0.06
CA LYS A 182 18.09 -6.37 -0.81
C LYS A 182 18.38 -4.96 -0.25
N TYR A 183 17.38 -4.30 0.32
CA TYR A 183 17.51 -2.95 0.89
C TYR A 183 17.74 -2.93 2.41
N GLY A 184 18.04 -4.09 3.01
CA GLY A 184 18.47 -4.19 4.41
C GLY A 184 17.35 -4.40 5.43
N TRP A 185 16.15 -4.79 4.99
CA TRP A 185 15.14 -5.29 5.91
C TRP A 185 15.50 -6.69 6.38
N GLU A 186 15.26 -6.94 7.66
CA GLU A 186 15.40 -8.23 8.32
C GLU A 186 14.04 -8.75 8.77
N ASP A 187 13.93 -10.07 8.89
CA ASP A 187 12.69 -10.77 9.23
C ASP A 187 12.41 -10.61 10.73
N VAL A 188 11.17 -10.29 11.08
CA VAL A 188 10.74 -10.09 12.48
C VAL A 188 9.76 -11.19 12.89
N TYR A 189 8.70 -11.39 12.11
CA TYR A 189 7.65 -12.33 12.45
C TYR A 189 6.90 -12.81 11.21
N GLU A 190 6.63 -14.11 11.15
CA GLU A 190 5.86 -14.70 10.05
C GLU A 190 4.37 -14.73 10.40
N VAL A 191 3.54 -14.30 9.44
CA VAL A 191 2.08 -14.33 9.55
C VAL A 191 1.53 -15.20 8.44
N ILE A 192 0.68 -16.16 8.81
CA ILE A 192 -0.10 -16.95 7.87
C ILE A 192 -1.58 -16.62 8.09
N MET A 193 -2.24 -16.14 7.05
CA MET A 193 -3.67 -15.87 7.01
C MET A 193 -4.38 -17.07 6.40
N GLU A 194 -5.09 -17.85 7.20
CA GLU A 194 -5.95 -18.95 6.76
C GLU A 194 -7.35 -18.42 6.38
N TYR A 195 -7.85 -18.78 5.20
CA TYR A 195 -9.09 -18.20 4.68
C TYR A 195 -10.32 -19.10 4.87
N GLU A 196 -10.16 -20.41 5.04
CA GLU A 196 -11.27 -21.35 5.26
C GLU A 196 -12.17 -20.95 6.45
N PRO A 197 -11.63 -20.57 7.64
CA PRO A 197 -12.46 -20.12 8.76
C PRO A 197 -13.28 -18.84 8.46
N LEU A 198 -12.86 -18.09 7.43
CA LEU A 198 -13.43 -16.82 6.98
C LEU A 198 -14.35 -17.00 5.76
N GLY A 199 -14.65 -18.24 5.35
CA GLY A 199 -15.47 -18.54 4.17
C GLY A 199 -14.74 -18.38 2.84
N GLY A 200 -13.40 -18.33 2.89
CA GLY A 200 -12.51 -18.35 1.73
C GLY A 200 -11.83 -19.71 1.53
N ARG A 201 -10.69 -19.72 0.84
CA ARG A 201 -9.89 -20.92 0.53
C ARG A 201 -8.41 -20.60 0.54
N GLY A 202 -7.62 -21.59 0.94
CA GLY A 202 -6.18 -21.51 1.00
C GLY A 202 -5.70 -20.54 2.07
N SER A 203 -4.43 -20.16 1.95
CA SER A 203 -3.80 -19.23 2.87
C SER A 203 -2.84 -18.29 2.16
N GLN A 204 -2.53 -17.16 2.80
CA GLN A 204 -1.49 -16.26 2.34
C GLN A 204 -0.47 -16.01 3.45
N ARG A 205 0.80 -16.07 3.06
CA ARG A 205 1.94 -15.78 3.93
C ARG A 205 2.41 -14.34 3.77
N PHE A 206 2.69 -13.70 4.90
CA PHE A 206 3.32 -12.39 5.01
C PHE A 206 4.51 -12.49 5.95
N MET A 207 5.51 -11.65 5.73
CA MET A 207 6.64 -11.50 6.64
C MET A 207 6.66 -10.08 7.16
N LEU A 208 6.52 -9.91 8.48
CA LEU A 208 6.85 -8.65 9.13
C LEU A 208 8.35 -8.47 9.04
N MET A 209 8.78 -7.30 8.62
CA MET A 209 10.18 -6.98 8.46
C MET A 209 10.50 -5.63 9.05
N ARG A 210 11.72 -5.49 9.58
CA ARG A 210 12.25 -4.21 10.05
C ARG A 210 13.58 -3.90 9.40
N ARG A 211 13.76 -2.64 9.03
CA ARG A 211 15.07 -2.06 8.75
C ARG A 211 15.48 -1.20 9.93
N ALA A 212 16.66 -1.43 10.49
CA ALA A 212 17.25 -0.54 11.49
C ALA A 212 17.49 0.88 10.90
N PRO A 213 17.68 1.92 11.72
CA PRO A 213 18.05 3.27 11.25
C PRO A 213 19.25 3.26 10.29
#